data_AF-Q9SW91-F1
#
_entry.id   AF-Q9SW91-F1
#
_cell.length_a   1.000
_cell.length_b   1.000
_cell.length_c   1.000
_cell.angle_alpha   90.00
_cell.angle_beta   90.00
_cell.angle_gamma   90.00
#
_symmetry.space_group_name_H-M   'P 1'
#
loop_
_entity.id
_entity.type
_entity.pdbx_description
1 polymer ?
#
loop_
_entity_poly.entity_id
_entity_poly.type
_entity_poly.pdbx_seq_one_letter_code
_entity_poly.pdbx_strand_id
1 'polypeptide(L)'
;SSEARLADSLGHKSPVHDTIQNTHDCYNNCMTFLMEKASNGSGFGVVLATHNADSGRLASKKASELNIDKENGKIEFAQLYGMSDALSFGLKRAGFNVSKYMPFGPVETAI
;
A
#
# COMPACT_ATOMS: atom_id res chain seq x y z
N SER A 1 19.51 1.65 -6.17
CA SER A 1 18.60 0.62 -6.71
C SER A 1 18.89 0.39 -8.20
N SER A 2 18.18 -0.52 -8.87
CA SER A 2 18.22 -0.68 -10.34
C SER A 2 17.93 0.63 -11.06
N GLU A 3 16.93 1.37 -10.59
CA GLU A 3 16.45 2.63 -11.17
C GLU A 3 17.52 3.72 -11.05
N ALA A 4 18.16 3.84 -9.87
CA ALA A 4 19.22 4.81 -9.65
C ALA A 4 20.45 4.53 -10.52
N ARG A 5 20.85 3.25 -10.65
CA ARG A 5 21.96 2.86 -11.54
C ARG A 5 21.65 3.15 -13.01
N LEU A 6 20.42 2.87 -13.43
CA LEU A 6 19.97 3.18 -14.79
C LEU A 6 20.00 4.69 -15.05
N ALA A 7 19.44 5.50 -14.13
CA ALA A 7 19.44 6.96 -14.27
C ALA A 7 20.87 7.53 -14.37
N ASP A 8 21.79 7.07 -13.52
CA ASP A 8 23.20 7.46 -13.54
C ASP A 8 23.88 7.09 -14.88
N SER A 9 23.65 5.87 -15.37
CA SER A 9 24.19 5.43 -16.67
C SER A 9 23.69 6.26 -17.86
N LEU A 10 22.52 6.90 -17.72
CA LEU A 10 21.92 7.78 -18.72
C LEU A 10 22.22 9.27 -18.47
N GLY A 11 22.99 9.61 -17.43
CA GLY A 11 23.27 11.01 -17.06
C GLY A 11 22.04 11.78 -16.56
N HIS A 12 21.05 11.07 -16.02
CA HIS A 12 19.81 11.64 -15.50
C HIS A 12 19.72 11.55 -13.98
N LYS A 13 18.93 12.45 -13.38
CA LYS A 13 18.60 12.34 -11.96
C LYS A 13 17.76 11.08 -11.71
N SER A 14 18.03 10.40 -10.60
CA SER A 14 17.21 9.29 -10.12
C SER A 14 15.72 9.67 -10.05
N PRO A 15 14.81 8.83 -10.58
CA PRO A 15 13.37 9.07 -10.51
C PRO A 15 12.76 8.70 -9.15
N VAL A 16 13.47 7.93 -8.32
CA VAL A 16 13.02 7.54 -6.98
C VAL A 16 13.49 8.55 -5.94
N HIS A 17 12.74 8.63 -4.82
CA HIS A 17 13.07 9.53 -3.73
C HIS A 17 14.44 9.25 -3.11
N ASP A 18 15.10 10.32 -2.65
CA ASP A 18 16.46 10.27 -2.08
C ASP A 18 16.51 9.57 -0.70
N THR A 19 15.39 9.53 0.03
CA THR A 19 15.29 8.91 1.36
C THR A 19 14.04 8.05 1.49
N ILE A 20 14.11 7.08 2.40
CA ILE A 20 12.96 6.25 2.75
C ILE A 20 11.83 7.08 3.38
N GLN A 21 12.16 8.11 4.17
CA GLN A 21 11.16 8.99 4.76
C GLN A 21 10.38 9.75 3.69
N ASN A 22 11.07 10.30 2.68
CA ASN A 22 10.41 10.96 1.54
C ASN A 22 9.46 10.00 0.81
N THR A 23 9.81 8.72 0.73
CA THR A 23 8.94 7.68 0.15
C THR A 23 7.71 7.41 1.04
N HIS A 24 7.89 7.32 2.35
CA HIS A 24 6.78 7.15 3.30
C HIS A 24 5.83 8.35 3.27
N ASP A 25 6.35 9.57 3.25
CA ASP A 25 5.55 10.79 3.19
C ASP A 25 4.77 10.86 1.87
N CYS A 26 5.42 10.57 0.74
CA CYS A 26 4.77 10.51 -0.57
C CYS A 26 3.65 9.45 -0.60
N TYR A 27 3.94 8.23 -0.14
CA TYR A 27 2.96 7.15 -0.06
C TYR A 27 1.75 7.56 0.79
N ASN A 28 1.99 8.12 1.99
CA ASN A 28 0.94 8.49 2.92
C ASN A 28 0.08 9.66 2.39
N ASN A 29 0.69 10.61 1.69
CA ASN A 29 -0.02 11.71 1.03
C ASN A 29 -0.89 11.21 -0.12
N CYS A 30 -0.36 10.34 -0.99
CA CYS A 30 -1.12 9.73 -2.08
C CYS A 30 -2.26 8.85 -1.55
N MET A 31 -2.01 8.05 -0.52
CA MET A 31 -3.02 7.24 0.15
C MET A 31 -4.17 8.11 0.68
N THR A 32 -3.85 9.17 1.41
CA THR A 32 -4.85 10.12 1.93
C THR A 32 -5.70 10.71 0.81
N PHE A 33 -5.05 11.22 -0.24
CA PHE A 33 -5.74 11.80 -1.40
C PHE A 33 -6.66 10.80 -2.09
N LEU A 34 -6.19 9.58 -2.37
CA LEU A 34 -6.97 8.56 -3.06
C LEU A 34 -8.14 8.07 -2.21
N MET A 35 -7.96 7.94 -0.88
CA MET A 35 -9.03 7.54 0.03
C MET A 35 -10.16 8.59 0.08
N GLU A 36 -9.82 9.88 0.13
CA GLU A 36 -10.80 10.98 0.09
C GLU A 36 -11.58 11.00 -1.24
N LYS A 37 -10.90 10.71 -2.35
CA LYS A 37 -11.57 10.61 -3.65
C LYS A 37 -12.47 9.37 -3.71
N ALA A 38 -12.01 8.21 -3.22
CA ALA A 38 -12.81 6.99 -3.21
C ALA A 38 -14.05 7.10 -2.30
N SER A 39 -13.94 7.80 -1.15
CA SER A 39 -15.09 8.02 -0.25
C SER A 39 -16.18 8.86 -0.90
N ASN A 40 -15.83 9.82 -1.75
CA ASN A 40 -16.76 10.80 -2.33
C ASN A 40 -17.50 10.30 -3.58
N GLY A 41 -17.57 8.98 -3.82
CA GLY A 41 -18.40 8.41 -4.89
C GLY A 41 -17.75 8.35 -6.28
N SER A 42 -16.43 8.52 -6.38
CA SER A 42 -15.66 8.60 -7.64
C SER A 42 -15.62 7.32 -8.50
N GLY A 43 -16.39 6.27 -8.16
CA GLY A 43 -16.51 5.05 -8.96
C GLY A 43 -15.29 4.14 -9.00
N PHE A 44 -14.26 4.39 -8.16
CA PHE A 44 -13.06 3.55 -8.08
C PHE A 44 -12.78 3.10 -6.64
N GLY A 45 -12.03 2.00 -6.51
CA GLY A 45 -11.48 1.50 -5.26
C GLY A 45 -9.96 1.69 -5.16
N VAL A 46 -9.43 1.59 -3.96
CA VAL A 46 -8.01 1.79 -3.65
C VAL A 46 -7.49 0.57 -2.90
N VAL A 47 -6.38 0.02 -3.40
CA VAL A 47 -5.64 -1.05 -2.73
C VAL A 47 -4.38 -0.47 -2.09
N LEU A 48 -4.28 -0.59 -0.78
CA LEU A 48 -3.18 -0.13 0.05
C LEU A 48 -2.20 -1.29 0.30
N ALA A 49 -1.24 -1.45 -0.61
CA ALA A 49 -0.20 -2.48 -0.52
C ALA A 49 1.01 -1.97 0.28
N THR A 50 1.07 -2.25 1.58
CA THR A 50 2.20 -1.84 2.43
C THR A 50 2.34 -2.71 3.68
N HIS A 51 3.56 -3.16 3.98
CA HIS A 51 3.88 -3.83 5.24
C HIS A 51 4.23 -2.87 6.37
N ASN A 52 4.30 -1.56 6.09
CA ASN A 52 4.59 -0.54 7.09
C ASN A 52 3.36 -0.38 8.02
N ALA A 53 3.55 -0.72 9.30
CA ALA A 53 2.50 -0.67 10.30
C ALA A 53 2.00 0.75 10.58
N ASP A 54 2.86 1.77 10.47
CA ASP A 54 2.50 3.17 10.67
C ASP A 54 1.61 3.66 9.53
N SER A 55 1.96 3.35 8.27
CA SER A 55 1.10 3.62 7.12
C SER A 55 -0.25 2.89 7.23
N GLY A 56 -0.24 1.63 7.67
CA GLY A 56 -1.46 0.86 7.91
C GLY A 56 -2.36 1.48 9.00
N ARG A 57 -1.76 1.93 10.11
CA ARG A 57 -2.46 2.63 11.19
C ARG A 57 -3.03 3.97 10.71
N LEU A 58 -2.26 4.73 9.93
CA LEU A 58 -2.70 6.01 9.39
C LEU A 58 -3.90 5.82 8.45
N ALA A 59 -3.83 4.85 7.54
CA ALA A 59 -4.94 4.51 6.64
C ALA A 59 -6.19 4.06 7.41
N SER A 60 -6.04 3.18 8.41
CA SER A 60 -7.17 2.75 9.24
C SER A 60 -7.82 3.92 9.99
N LYS A 61 -7.03 4.88 10.47
CA LYS A 61 -7.54 6.10 11.12
C LYS A 61 -8.30 6.94 10.10
N LYS A 62 -7.70 7.20 8.94
CA LYS A 62 -8.31 8.01 7.87
C LYS A 62 -9.61 7.43 7.36
N ALA A 63 -9.70 6.10 7.20
CA ALA A 63 -10.93 5.43 6.80
C ALA A 63 -12.08 5.66 7.81
N SER A 64 -11.76 5.67 9.11
CA SER A 64 -12.73 5.98 10.17
C SER A 64 -13.19 7.44 10.10
N GLU A 65 -12.27 8.38 9.86
CA GLU A 65 -12.59 9.81 9.70
C GLU A 65 -13.49 10.08 8.49
N LEU A 66 -13.30 9.33 7.40
CA LEU A 66 -14.07 9.44 6.17
C LEU A 66 -15.39 8.64 6.20
N ASN A 67 -15.70 7.95 7.31
CA ASN A 67 -16.85 7.06 7.43
C ASN A 67 -16.97 6.06 6.26
N ILE A 68 -15.82 5.54 5.80
CA ILE A 68 -15.79 4.56 4.72
C ILE A 68 -16.39 3.26 5.25
N ASP A 69 -17.43 2.78 4.57
CA ASP A 69 -17.89 1.41 4.74
C ASP A 69 -16.77 0.46 4.29
N LYS A 70 -16.28 -0.33 5.26
CA LYS A 70 -15.10 -1.18 5.14
C LYS A 70 -15.40 -2.46 4.34
N GLU A 71 -16.67 -2.78 4.13
CA GLU A 71 -17.11 -4.01 3.46
C GLU A 71 -17.48 -3.80 1.99
N ASN A 72 -17.74 -2.56 1.57
CA ASN A 72 -18.11 -2.24 0.18
C ASN A 72 -16.97 -2.39 -0.86
N GLY A 73 -15.77 -2.79 -0.43
CA GLY A 73 -14.63 -3.03 -1.31
C GLY A 73 -13.95 -1.78 -1.88
N LYS A 74 -14.32 -0.57 -1.42
CA LYS A 74 -13.67 0.66 -1.91
C LYS A 74 -12.26 0.85 -1.38
N ILE A 75 -11.97 0.38 -0.16
CA ILE A 75 -10.63 0.41 0.42
C ILE A 75 -10.27 -1.00 0.85
N GLU A 76 -9.16 -1.51 0.31
CA GLU A 76 -8.63 -2.81 0.63
C GLU A 76 -7.14 -2.70 0.96
N PHE A 77 -6.65 -3.51 1.90
CA PHE A 77 -5.23 -3.62 2.17
C PHE A 77 -4.67 -4.84 1.44
N ALA A 78 -3.40 -4.79 1.04
CA ALA A 78 -2.72 -5.93 0.46
C ALA A 78 -1.38 -6.19 1.16
N GLN A 79 -1.06 -7.46 1.34
CA GLN A 79 0.15 -7.95 2.01
C GLN A 79 0.74 -9.10 1.20
N LEU A 80 2.06 -9.27 1.17
CA LEU A 80 2.66 -10.52 0.71
C LEU A 80 2.23 -11.68 1.63
N TYR A 81 1.98 -12.84 1.04
CA TYR A 81 1.71 -14.06 1.79
C TYR A 81 2.95 -14.46 2.62
N GLY A 82 2.75 -14.78 3.90
CA GLY A 82 3.84 -15.09 4.85
C GLY A 82 4.56 -13.88 5.45
N MET A 83 4.19 -12.64 5.07
CA MET A 83 4.75 -11.41 5.66
C MET A 83 3.70 -10.62 6.45
N SER A 84 4.17 -10.03 7.56
CA SER A 84 3.41 -9.09 8.40
C SER A 84 2.01 -9.58 8.78
N ASP A 85 1.90 -10.83 9.21
CA ASP A 85 0.61 -11.42 9.59
C ASP A 85 -0.04 -10.71 10.78
N ALA A 86 0.76 -10.18 11.72
CA ALA A 86 0.24 -9.35 12.81
C ALA A 86 -0.52 -8.11 12.28
N LEU A 87 0.03 -7.42 11.27
CA LEU A 87 -0.64 -6.30 10.61
C LEU A 87 -1.89 -6.78 9.87
N SER A 88 -1.78 -7.89 9.12
CA SER A 88 -2.90 -8.50 8.39
C SER A 88 -4.08 -8.80 9.32
N PHE A 89 -3.82 -9.48 10.44
CA PHE A 89 -4.84 -9.82 11.42
C PHE A 89 -5.39 -8.58 12.14
N GLY A 90 -4.54 -7.60 12.45
CA GLY A 90 -4.97 -6.33 13.03
C GLY A 90 -5.96 -5.58 12.14
N LEU A 91 -5.64 -5.47 10.84
CA LEU A 91 -6.50 -4.83 9.84
C LEU A 91 -7.82 -5.58 9.66
N LYS A 92 -7.77 -6.92 9.59
CA LYS A 92 -9.00 -7.72 9.47
C LYS A 92 -9.89 -7.60 10.71
N ARG A 93 -9.31 -7.61 11.91
CA ARG A 93 -10.06 -7.36 13.17
C ARG A 93 -10.65 -5.97 13.23
N ALA A 94 -10.03 -4.98 12.61
CA ALA A 94 -10.58 -3.63 12.48
C ALA A 94 -11.69 -3.51 11.41
N GLY A 95 -12.03 -4.60 10.73
CA GLY A 95 -13.12 -4.71 9.77
C GLY A 95 -12.72 -4.52 8.30
N PHE A 96 -11.42 -4.36 7.99
CA PHE A 96 -10.97 -4.17 6.61
C PHE A 96 -10.78 -5.48 5.86
N ASN A 97 -10.94 -5.45 4.54
CA ASN A 97 -10.47 -6.51 3.67
C ASN A 97 -8.95 -6.45 3.51
N VAL A 98 -8.33 -7.63 3.54
CA VAL A 98 -6.89 -7.80 3.41
C VAL A 98 -6.61 -8.91 2.42
N SER A 99 -6.15 -8.54 1.23
CA SER A 99 -5.69 -9.48 0.21
C SER A 99 -4.27 -9.96 0.50
N LYS A 100 -4.00 -11.24 0.21
CA LYS A 100 -2.65 -11.82 0.27
C LYS A 100 -2.14 -12.07 -1.14
N TYR A 101 -1.06 -11.37 -1.50
CA TYR A 101 -0.35 -11.59 -2.75
C TYR A 101 0.49 -12.87 -2.61
N MET A 102 0.11 -13.87 -3.40
CA MET A 102 0.69 -15.21 -3.36
C MET A 102 1.24 -15.56 -4.75
N PRO A 103 2.55 -15.37 -4.99
CA PRO A 103 3.22 -15.92 -6.15
C PRO A 103 3.13 -17.45 -6.13
N PHE A 104 2.92 -18.06 -7.30
CA PHE A 104 3.00 -19.51 -7.48
C PHE A 104 3.62 -19.83 -8.84
N GLY A 105 4.36 -20.94 -8.93
CA GLY A 105 5.05 -21.35 -10.15
C GLY A 105 5.99 -22.53 -9.91
N PRO A 106 6.71 -22.99 -10.95
CA PRO A 106 7.76 -23.98 -10.82
C PRO A 106 8.83 -23.56 -9.81
N VAL A 107 9.39 -24.52 -9.08
CA VAL A 107 10.37 -24.27 -8.00
C VAL A 107 11.56 -23.47 -8.51
N GLU A 108 12.00 -23.74 -9.73
CA GLU A 108 13.14 -23.11 -10.39
C GLU A 108 12.96 -21.60 -10.60
N THR A 109 11.71 -21.13 -10.66
CA THR A 109 11.35 -19.72 -10.86
C THR A 109 10.96 -19.00 -9.57
N ALA A 110 10.85 -19.74 -8.46
CA ALA A 110 10.37 -19.25 -7.17
C ALA A 110 11.49 -18.90 -6.19
N ILE A 111 12.76 -19.13 -6.57
CA ILE A 111 13.97 -18.91 -5.77
C ILE A 111 14.83 -17.78 -6.31
#